data_AF-A0A074LNC9-F1
#
_entry.id   AF-A0A074LNC9-F1
#
_cell.length_a   1.000
_cell.length_b   1.000
_cell.length_c   1.000
_cell.angle_alpha   90.00
_cell.angle_beta   90.00
_cell.angle_gamma   90.00
#
_symmetry.space_group_name_H-M   'P 1'
#
loop_
_entity.id
_entity.type
_entity.pdbx_description
1 polymer ?
#
loop_
_entity_poly.entity_id
_entity_poly.type
_entity_poly.pdbx_seq_one_letter_code
_entity_poly.pdbx_strand_id
1 'polypeptide(L)'
;MYEVKQRAIEWQGKRLRLKRTVTGAALMIAAVLSVVIYKATAGQDIRWSVVIGLFAVGLVVCVGSLMAYANTMLVAMYYAAYARLLEAPEELDLVTGTLEEVSRVQMPYIGMLYQVTVSVAGESYRYYCPGKLLQGVYPQERIRLRTHDLFAIRVDRV
;
A
#
# COMPACT_ATOMS: atom_id res chain seq x y z
N MET A 1 4.19 17.59 14.73
CA MET A 1 2.77 17.15 14.76
C MET A 1 2.00 17.64 13.54
N TYR A 2 2.02 18.94 13.23
CA TYR A 2 1.36 19.50 12.04
C TYR A 2 1.87 18.90 10.71
N GLU A 3 3.18 18.70 10.57
CA GLU A 3 3.80 18.13 9.36
C GLU A 3 3.34 16.70 9.04
N VAL A 4 3.14 15.85 10.05
CA VAL A 4 2.71 14.44 9.87
C VAL A 4 1.28 14.39 9.34
N LYS A 5 0.39 15.22 9.90
CA LYS A 5 -1.00 15.31 9.45
C LYS A 5 -1.10 15.86 8.02
N GLN A 6 -0.35 16.92 7.72
CA GLN A 6 -0.32 17.51 6.38
C GLN A 6 0.20 16.50 5.35
N ARG A 7 1.26 15.76 5.67
CA ARG A 7 1.77 14.67 4.82
C ARG A 7 0.75 13.55 4.64
N ALA A 8 0.05 13.14 5.70
CA ALA A 8 -1.00 12.13 5.60
C ALA A 8 -2.08 12.54 4.58
N ILE A 9 -2.56 13.79 4.66
CA ILE A 9 -3.55 14.35 3.71
C ILE A 9 -2.97 14.41 2.30
N GLU A 10 -1.74 14.91 2.13
CA GLU A 10 -1.09 15.03 0.83
C GLU A 10 -0.95 13.67 0.14
N TRP A 11 -0.50 12.65 0.87
CA TRP A 11 -0.31 11.31 0.34
C TRP A 11 -1.63 10.59 0.06
N GLN A 12 -2.67 10.79 0.87
CA GLN A 12 -4.02 10.32 0.54
C GLN A 12 -4.55 11.00 -0.73
N GLY A 13 -4.32 12.30 -0.90
CA GLY A 13 -4.67 13.02 -2.12
C GLY A 13 -3.91 12.53 -3.37
N LYS A 14 -2.62 12.21 -3.24
CA LYS A 14 -1.82 11.59 -4.32
C LYS A 14 -2.35 10.19 -4.67
N ARG A 15 -2.63 9.38 -3.67
CA ARG A 15 -3.23 8.03 -3.83
C ARG A 15 -4.56 8.11 -4.59
N LEU A 16 -5.45 9.04 -4.23
CA LEU A 16 -6.74 9.19 -4.89
C LEU A 16 -6.60 9.61 -6.36
N ARG A 17 -5.66 10.51 -6.66
CA ARG A 17 -5.34 10.90 -8.04
C ARG A 17 -4.86 9.71 -8.87
N LEU A 18 -3.90 8.93 -8.35
CA LEU A 18 -3.40 7.73 -9.03
C LEU A 18 -4.47 6.67 -9.21
N LYS A 19 -5.35 6.45 -8.21
CA LYS A 19 -6.51 5.56 -8.34
C LYS A 19 -7.37 5.95 -9.54
N ARG A 20 -7.68 7.25 -9.68
CA ARG A 20 -8.46 7.76 -10.83
C ARG A 20 -7.74 7.53 -12.15
N THR A 21 -6.42 7.72 -12.20
CA THR A 21 -5.61 7.46 -13.40
C THR A 21 -5.64 5.98 -13.80
N VAL A 22 -5.48 5.06 -12.83
CA VAL A 22 -5.57 3.61 -13.08
C VAL A 22 -6.96 3.24 -13.60
N THR A 23 -8.02 3.71 -12.94
CA THR A 23 -9.40 3.44 -13.39
C THR A 23 -9.67 4.02 -14.77
N GLY A 24 -9.20 5.23 -15.07
CA GLY A 24 -9.34 5.85 -16.38
C GLY A 24 -8.61 5.08 -17.49
N ALA A 25 -7.39 4.61 -17.23
CA ALA A 25 -6.64 3.79 -18.16
C ALA A 25 -7.33 2.44 -18.42
N ALA A 26 -7.86 1.79 -17.37
CA ALA A 26 -8.63 0.55 -17.53
C ALA A 26 -9.91 0.76 -18.36
N LEU A 27 -10.62 1.86 -18.15
CA LEU A 27 -11.81 2.21 -18.95
C LEU A 27 -11.45 2.48 -20.42
N MET A 28 -10.32 3.13 -20.69
CA MET A 28 -9.85 3.34 -22.05
C MET A 28 -9.58 1.99 -22.76
N ILE A 29 -8.87 1.07 -22.09
CA ILE A 29 -8.58 -0.27 -22.63
C ILE A 29 -9.89 -1.00 -22.92
N ALA A 30 -10.85 -0.98 -21.99
CA ALA A 30 -12.16 -1.59 -22.18
C ALA A 30 -12.91 -0.99 -23.38
N ALA A 31 -12.89 0.34 -23.54
CA ALA A 31 -13.52 1.01 -24.68
C ALA A 31 -12.88 0.61 -26.02
N VAL A 32 -11.55 0.51 -26.08
CA VAL A 32 -10.84 0.04 -27.29
C VAL A 32 -11.27 -1.38 -27.63
N LEU A 33 -11.32 -2.29 -26.65
CA LEU A 33 -11.77 -3.67 -26.86
C LEU A 33 -13.24 -3.73 -27.33
N SER A 34 -14.13 -2.93 -26.74
CA SER A 34 -15.53 -2.86 -27.16
C SER A 34 -15.68 -2.42 -28.61
N VAL A 35 -14.89 -1.45 -29.07
CA VAL A 35 -14.90 -1.00 -30.47
C VAL A 35 -14.37 -2.09 -31.40
N VAL A 36 -13.32 -2.82 -31.01
CA VAL A 36 -12.78 -3.94 -31.79
C VAL A 36 -13.83 -5.04 -31.95
N ILE A 37 -14.49 -5.43 -30.86
CA ILE A 37 -15.56 -6.45 -30.86
C ILE A 37 -16.70 -6.01 -31.78
N TYR A 38 -17.19 -4.76 -31.62
CA TYR A 38 -18.26 -4.23 -32.44
C TYR A 38 -17.92 -4.22 -33.94
N LYS A 39 -16.71 -3.78 -34.30
CA LYS A 39 -16.29 -3.77 -35.71
C LYS A 39 -16.13 -5.17 -36.29
N ALA A 40 -15.60 -6.11 -35.49
CA ALA A 40 -15.48 -7.50 -35.90
C ALA A 40 -16.84 -8.16 -36.14
N THR A 41 -17.83 -7.91 -35.26
CA THR A 41 -19.19 -8.46 -35.42
C THR A 41 -19.97 -7.77 -36.55
N ALA A 42 -19.69 -6.49 -36.83
CA ALA A 42 -20.29 -5.75 -37.93
C ALA A 42 -19.61 -5.99 -39.29
N GLY A 43 -18.57 -6.83 -39.35
CA GLY A 43 -17.81 -7.10 -40.58
C GLY A 43 -17.06 -5.89 -41.13
N GLN A 44 -16.73 -4.90 -40.28
CA GLN A 44 -16.03 -3.68 -40.67
C GLN A 44 -14.51 -3.83 -40.58
N ASP A 45 -13.79 -3.15 -41.47
CA ASP A 45 -12.32 -3.12 -41.44
C ASP A 45 -11.77 -2.47 -40.15
N ILE A 46 -10.76 -3.12 -39.59
CA ILE A 46 -10.07 -2.69 -38.36
C ILE A 46 -8.67 -2.21 -38.69
N ARG A 47 -8.36 -0.95 -38.32
CA ARG A 47 -6.99 -0.41 -38.36
C ARG A 47 -6.21 -0.91 -37.14
N TRP A 48 -5.62 -2.09 -37.26
CA TRP A 48 -4.89 -2.74 -36.17
C TRP A 48 -3.74 -1.91 -35.59
N SER A 49 -3.07 -1.09 -36.40
CA SER A 49 -2.01 -0.19 -35.92
C SER A 49 -2.52 0.80 -34.85
N VAL A 50 -3.74 1.33 -35.02
CA VAL A 50 -4.37 2.24 -34.06
C VAL A 50 -4.79 1.50 -32.80
N VAL A 51 -5.36 0.30 -32.95
CA VAL A 51 -5.79 -0.55 -31.82
C VAL A 51 -4.60 -0.92 -30.95
N ILE A 52 -3.52 -1.43 -31.55
CA ILE A 52 -2.30 -1.83 -30.84
C ILE A 52 -1.66 -0.60 -30.18
N GLY A 53 -1.60 0.54 -30.86
CA GLY A 53 -1.06 1.78 -30.30
C GLY A 53 -1.82 2.26 -29.07
N LEU A 54 -3.15 2.36 -29.15
CA LEU A 54 -3.98 2.77 -28.02
C LEU A 54 -3.93 1.76 -26.86
N PHE A 55 -3.94 0.47 -27.18
CA PHE A 55 -3.85 -0.57 -26.17
C PHE A 55 -2.50 -0.54 -25.43
N ALA A 56 -1.39 -0.41 -26.17
CA ALA A 56 -0.05 -0.34 -25.58
C ALA A 56 0.10 0.89 -24.67
N VAL A 57 -0.35 2.07 -25.12
CA VAL A 57 -0.34 3.30 -24.30
C VAL A 57 -1.20 3.12 -23.06
N GLY A 58 -2.43 2.62 -23.22
CA GLY A 58 -3.33 2.35 -22.10
C GLY A 58 -2.71 1.40 -21.07
N LEU A 59 -2.08 0.32 -21.54
CA LEU A 59 -1.43 -0.68 -20.70
C LEU A 59 -0.24 -0.10 -19.92
N VAL A 60 0.64 0.66 -20.60
CA VAL A 60 1.80 1.30 -19.95
C VAL A 60 1.35 2.28 -18.88
N VAL A 61 0.36 3.14 -19.18
CA VAL A 61 -0.18 4.08 -18.20
C VAL A 61 -0.85 3.35 -17.04
N CYS A 62 -1.60 2.27 -17.31
CA CYS A 62 -2.26 1.47 -16.29
C CYS A 62 -1.25 0.81 -15.33
N VAL A 63 -0.28 0.07 -15.87
CA VAL A 63 0.74 -0.63 -15.08
C VAL A 63 1.63 0.36 -14.32
N GLY A 64 2.10 1.41 -14.99
CA GLY A 64 2.93 2.44 -14.35
C GLY A 64 2.18 3.15 -13.21
N SER A 65 0.92 3.50 -13.43
CA SER A 65 0.08 4.13 -12.40
C SER A 65 -0.27 3.18 -11.27
N LEU A 66 -0.43 1.88 -11.54
CA LEU A 66 -0.69 0.85 -10.53
C LEU A 66 0.52 0.66 -9.61
N MET A 67 1.73 0.61 -10.17
CA MET A 67 2.97 0.55 -9.38
C MET A 67 3.14 1.79 -8.51
N ALA A 68 2.91 2.98 -9.08
CA ALA A 68 2.92 4.22 -8.32
C ALA A 68 1.84 4.21 -7.22
N TYR A 69 0.63 3.73 -7.53
CA TYR A 69 -0.48 3.64 -6.59
C TYR A 69 -0.13 2.74 -5.40
N ALA A 70 0.40 1.54 -5.63
CA ALA A 70 0.81 0.62 -4.57
C ALA A 70 1.83 1.26 -3.61
N ASN A 71 2.85 1.91 -4.17
CA ASN A 71 3.87 2.60 -3.37
C ASN A 71 3.28 3.78 -2.58
N THR A 72 2.44 4.61 -3.21
CA THR A 72 1.79 5.73 -2.50
C THR A 72 0.80 5.28 -1.44
N MET A 73 0.15 4.13 -1.61
CA MET A 73 -0.77 3.56 -0.63
C MET A 73 -0.04 3.19 0.67
N LEU A 74 1.12 2.54 0.58
CA LEU A 74 1.94 2.20 1.76
C LEU A 74 2.38 3.46 2.51
N VAL A 75 2.82 4.49 1.79
CA VAL A 75 3.21 5.78 2.39
C VAL A 75 2.02 6.46 3.07
N ALA A 76 0.86 6.45 2.43
CA ALA A 76 -0.35 7.05 2.99
C ALA A 76 -0.80 6.31 4.27
N MET A 77 -0.73 4.98 4.29
CA MET A 77 -1.04 4.17 5.47
C MET A 77 -0.03 4.42 6.61
N TYR A 78 1.26 4.56 6.30
CA TYR A 78 2.28 4.89 7.30
C TYR A 78 1.99 6.21 8.01
N TYR A 79 1.77 7.29 7.24
CA TYR A 79 1.47 8.60 7.83
C TYR A 79 0.11 8.63 8.53
N ALA A 80 -0.88 7.87 8.05
CA ALA A 80 -2.18 7.74 8.71
C ALA A 80 -2.05 7.03 10.07
N ALA A 81 -1.33 5.92 10.12
CA ALA A 81 -1.03 5.21 11.37
C ALA A 81 -0.35 6.15 12.38
N TYR A 82 0.70 6.86 11.97
CA TYR A 82 1.37 7.84 12.83
C TYR A 82 0.46 8.99 13.27
N ALA A 83 -0.40 9.50 12.40
CA ALA A 83 -1.38 10.52 12.78
C ALA A 83 -2.36 9.98 13.83
N ARG A 84 -2.82 8.73 13.69
CA ARG A 84 -3.74 8.09 14.64
C ARG A 84 -3.13 7.87 16.01
N LEU A 85 -1.87 7.46 16.08
CA LEU A 85 -1.12 7.40 17.35
C LEU A 85 -1.13 8.73 18.11
N LEU A 86 -1.05 9.85 17.39
CA LEU A 86 -1.00 11.19 17.99
C LEU A 86 -2.37 11.74 18.39
N GLU A 87 -3.44 11.28 17.74
CA GLU A 87 -4.81 11.81 17.95
C GLU A 87 -5.64 10.96 18.90
N ALA A 88 -5.56 9.64 18.78
CA ALA A 88 -6.41 8.71 19.51
C ALA A 88 -5.64 7.40 19.76
N PRO A 89 -4.64 7.40 20.66
CA PRO A 89 -3.80 6.23 20.93
C PRO A 89 -4.57 5.07 21.58
N GLU A 90 -5.75 5.34 22.14
CA GLU A 90 -6.67 4.32 22.66
C GLU A 90 -7.45 3.56 21.57
N GLU A 91 -7.61 4.12 20.38
CA GLU A 91 -8.26 3.45 19.24
C GLU A 91 -7.32 2.49 18.48
N LEU A 92 -6.06 2.38 18.90
CA LEU A 92 -5.09 1.48 18.28
C LEU A 92 -5.36 0.04 18.68
N ASP A 93 -5.28 -0.86 17.71
CA ASP A 93 -5.43 -2.29 17.96
C ASP A 93 -4.26 -2.79 18.80
N LEU A 94 -4.58 -3.55 19.85
CA LEU A 94 -3.59 -4.15 20.73
C LEU A 94 -3.38 -5.61 20.35
N VAL A 95 -2.19 -5.91 19.84
CA VAL A 95 -1.82 -7.27 19.44
C VAL A 95 -0.76 -7.79 20.42
N THR A 96 -1.01 -8.92 21.07
CA THR A 96 -0.03 -9.56 21.96
C THR A 96 0.32 -10.93 21.41
N GLY A 97 1.60 -11.19 21.17
CA GLY A 97 2.05 -12.44 20.59
C GLY A 97 3.56 -12.64 20.72
N THR A 98 4.04 -13.74 20.16
CA THR A 98 5.46 -14.10 20.18
C THR A 98 6.13 -13.63 18.89
N LEU A 99 7.27 -12.96 19.00
CA LEU A 99 8.05 -12.52 17.86
C LEU A 99 8.71 -13.73 17.17
N GLU A 100 8.34 -14.01 15.93
CA GLU A 100 8.91 -15.13 15.15
C GLU A 100 10.09 -14.67 14.29
N GLU A 101 9.92 -13.57 13.55
CA GLU A 101 10.87 -13.12 12.55
C GLU A 101 10.96 -11.60 12.50
N VAL A 102 12.17 -11.09 12.28
CA VAL A 102 12.43 -9.68 12.00
C VAL A 102 13.25 -9.59 10.72
N SER A 103 12.69 -8.97 9.70
CA SER A 103 13.37 -8.74 8.42
C SER A 103 13.45 -7.24 8.13
N ARG A 104 14.56 -6.81 7.50
CA ARG A 104 14.79 -5.41 7.18
C ARG A 104 14.25 -5.12 5.78
N VAL A 105 13.39 -4.10 5.64
CA VAL A 105 12.71 -3.77 4.38
C VAL A 105 12.93 -2.31 4.01
N GLN A 106 13.42 -2.06 2.79
CA GLN A 106 13.49 -0.73 2.21
C GLN A 106 12.11 -0.38 1.61
N MET A 107 11.40 0.55 2.24
CA MET A 107 10.14 1.06 1.72
C MET A 107 10.38 2.30 0.84
N PRO A 108 9.75 2.39 -0.35
CA PRO A 108 9.78 3.58 -1.17
C PRO A 108 9.25 4.81 -0.40
N TYR A 109 9.95 5.95 -0.49
CA TYR A 109 9.58 7.24 0.10
C TYR A 109 9.48 7.34 1.64
N ILE A 110 9.44 6.22 2.37
CA ILE A 110 9.46 6.17 3.84
C ILE A 110 10.88 5.93 4.36
N GLY A 111 11.67 5.13 3.64
CA GLY A 111 13.02 4.73 4.05
C GLY A 111 13.07 3.30 4.59
N MET A 112 14.03 3.03 5.47
CA MET A 112 14.24 1.70 6.05
C MET A 112 13.26 1.44 7.19
N LEU A 113 12.47 0.37 7.05
CA LEU A 113 11.63 -0.19 8.10
C LEU A 113 12.04 -1.64 8.38
N TYR A 114 11.42 -2.22 9.41
CA TYR A 114 11.53 -3.62 9.73
C TYR A 114 10.14 -4.25 9.61
N GLN A 115 10.07 -5.39 8.93
CA GLN A 115 8.91 -6.26 8.92
C GLN A 115 9.05 -7.24 10.08
N VAL A 116 8.02 -7.31 10.90
CA VAL A 116 7.97 -8.08 12.14
C VAL A 116 6.86 -9.11 11.98
N THR A 117 7.18 -10.39 12.13
CA THR A 117 6.20 -11.48 12.11
C THR A 117 5.90 -11.89 13.54
N VAL A 118 4.64 -11.81 13.95
CA VAL A 118 4.18 -12.10 15.31
C VAL A 118 3.15 -13.22 15.29
N SER A 119 3.40 -14.27 16.09
CA SER A 119 2.47 -15.37 16.30
C SER A 119 1.46 -15.01 17.38
N VAL A 120 0.17 -15.02 17.03
CA VAL A 120 -0.95 -14.75 17.92
C VAL A 120 -1.87 -15.97 17.85
N ALA A 121 -1.99 -16.70 18.96
CA ALA A 121 -2.82 -17.91 19.04
C ALA A 121 -2.54 -18.95 17.93
N GLY A 122 -1.30 -19.03 17.43
CA GLY A 122 -0.89 -19.97 16.37
C GLY A 122 -1.01 -19.41 14.96
N GLU A 123 -1.51 -18.19 14.78
CA GLU A 123 -1.56 -17.49 13.50
C GLU A 123 -0.46 -16.42 13.40
N SER A 124 0.25 -16.37 12.28
CA SER A 124 1.33 -15.40 12.06
C SER A 124 0.81 -14.14 11.36
N TYR A 125 0.99 -12.99 12.02
CA TYR A 125 0.64 -11.66 11.52
C TYR A 125 1.89 -10.85 11.20
N ARG A 126 1.85 -10.04 10.14
CA ARG A 126 2.99 -9.24 9.68
C ARG A 126 2.72 -7.75 9.85
N TYR A 127 3.64 -7.07 10.52
CA TYR A 127 3.57 -5.63 10.75
C TYR A 127 4.86 -4.95 10.33
N TYR A 128 4.77 -3.70 9.89
CA TYR A 128 5.92 -2.86 9.61
C TYR A 128 6.15 -1.89 10.77
N CYS A 129 7.39 -1.80 11.24
CA CYS A 129 7.76 -0.86 12.29
C CYS A 129 9.11 -0.17 12.00
N PRO A 130 9.31 1.05 12.52
CA PRO A 130 10.63 1.66 12.57
C PRO A 130 11.55 0.88 13.53
N GLY A 131 12.81 0.69 13.14
CA GLY A 131 13.78 -0.06 13.94
C GLY A 131 14.03 0.50 15.35
N LYS A 132 13.78 1.80 15.57
CA LYS A 132 13.85 2.41 16.91
C LYS A 132 12.89 1.76 17.91
N LEU A 133 11.74 1.26 17.45
CA LEU A 133 10.75 0.60 18.31
C LEU A 133 11.14 -0.84 18.66
N LEU A 134 12.07 -1.44 17.91
CA LEU A 134 12.58 -2.78 18.16
C LEU A 134 13.81 -2.81 19.07
N GLN A 135 14.22 -1.67 19.64
CA GLN A 135 15.44 -1.60 20.43
C GLN A 135 15.35 -2.50 21.67
N GLY A 136 16.24 -3.50 21.68
CA GLY A 136 16.34 -4.53 22.71
C GLY A 136 15.21 -5.57 22.69
N VAL A 137 14.39 -5.61 21.65
CA VAL A 137 13.47 -6.74 21.41
C VAL A 137 14.26 -7.85 20.75
N TYR A 138 14.17 -9.07 21.28
CA TYR A 138 14.87 -10.24 20.76
C TYR A 138 13.91 -11.24 20.10
N PRO A 139 14.37 -12.03 19.12
CA PRO A 139 13.56 -13.10 18.55
C PRO A 139 13.03 -14.05 19.63
N GLN A 140 11.83 -14.59 19.41
CA GLN A 140 11.10 -15.48 20.34
C GLN A 140 10.60 -14.81 21.63
N GLU A 141 10.81 -13.51 21.81
CA GLU A 141 10.22 -12.78 22.93
C GLU A 141 8.72 -12.56 22.73
N ARG A 142 7.99 -12.54 23.85
CA ARG A 142 6.59 -12.13 23.86
C ARG A 142 6.51 -10.61 23.87
N ILE A 143 5.84 -10.05 22.87
CA ILE A 143 5.71 -8.62 22.68
C ILE A 143 4.25 -8.20 22.60
N ARG A 144 3.99 -6.95 22.98
CA ARG A 144 2.72 -6.28 22.84
C ARG A 144 2.88 -5.12 21.87
N LEU A 145 2.17 -5.19 20.76
CA LEU A 145 2.18 -4.20 19.69
C LEU A 145 0.91 -3.36 19.76
N ARG A 146 1.05 -2.05 19.57
CA ARG A 146 -0.08 -1.19 19.15
C ARG A 146 0.01 -0.95 17.65
N THR A 147 -1.03 -1.34 16.94
CA THR A 147 -1.06 -1.37 15.48
C THR A 147 -2.17 -0.48 14.92
N HIS A 148 -1.95 0.03 13.72
CA HIS A 148 -2.99 0.59 12.88
C HIS A 148 -2.73 0.16 11.45
N ASP A 149 -3.73 -0.45 10.81
CA ASP A 149 -3.57 -1.16 9.55
C ASP A 149 -2.40 -2.17 9.61
N LEU A 150 -1.38 -1.96 8.77
CA LEU A 150 -0.20 -2.82 8.64
C LEU A 150 1.00 -2.34 9.47
N PHE A 151 0.86 -1.25 10.23
CA PHE A 151 1.98 -0.62 10.91
C PHE A 151 1.90 -0.81 12.42
N ALA A 152 3.00 -1.29 13.01
CA ALA A 152 3.20 -1.29 14.45
C ALA A 152 3.88 0.01 14.86
N ILE A 153 3.20 0.77 15.71
CA ILE A 153 3.56 2.15 16.06
C ILE A 153 4.09 2.25 17.51
N ARG A 154 3.85 1.22 18.31
CA ARG A 154 4.46 1.02 19.63
C ARG A 154 4.71 -0.46 19.88
N VAL A 155 5.85 -0.77 20.47
CA VAL A 155 6.22 -2.12 20.91
C VAL A 155 6.57 -2.04 22.39
N ASP A 156 5.80 -2.75 23.21
CA ASP A 156 6.04 -2.91 24.64
C ASP A 156 6.39 -4.38 24.90
N ARG A 157 7.33 -4.63 25.83
CA ARG A 157 7.63 -5.99 26.29
C ARG A 157 6.61 -6.42 27.33
N VAL A 158 6.31 -7.72 27.37
CA VAL A 158 5.40 -8.33 28.35
C VAL A 158 6.20 -8.94 29.48
#